data_AF-A0A4Y1S1X6-F1
#
_entry.id   AF-A0A4Y1S1X6-F1
#
_cell.length_a   1.000
_cell.length_b   1.000
_cell.length_c   1.000
_cell.angle_alpha   90.00
_cell.angle_beta   90.00
_cell.angle_gamma   90.00
#
_symmetry.space_group_name_H-M   'P 1'
#
loop_
_entity.id
_entity.type
_entity.pdbx_description
1 polymer ?
#
loop_
_entity_poly.entity_id
_entity_poly.type
_entity_poly.pdbx_seq_one_letter_code
_entity_poly.pdbx_strand_id
1 'polypeptide(L)'
;MACKHPVLVISNYDAVKQCFTKNDTVFATRPRSSQGKYLGYNYAGFGFSPYGTYRRDIRKMVMVELLSSRRLETLKHVQISEVTSIHEVH
;
A
#
# COMPACT_ATOMS: atom_id res chain seq x y z
N MET A 1 4.77 10.79 -25.08
CA MET A 1 5.72 11.51 -24.21
C MET A 1 6.08 10.62 -23.03
N ALA A 2 7.20 9.89 -23.11
CA ALA A 2 7.68 9.09 -22.00
C ALA A 2 8.32 10.03 -20.97
N CYS A 3 7.73 10.16 -19.78
CA CYS A 3 8.32 10.93 -18.70
C CYS A 3 9.56 10.17 -18.18
N LYS A 4 10.76 10.57 -18.61
CA LYS A 4 12.04 10.06 -18.09
C LYS A 4 12.18 10.50 -16.63
N HIS A 5 11.81 9.63 -15.71
CA HIS A 5 12.14 9.77 -14.30
C HIS A 5 13.42 8.98 -14.02
N PRO A 6 14.40 9.55 -13.30
CA PRO A 6 15.55 8.79 -12.84
C PRO A 6 15.08 7.66 -11.93
N VAL A 7 15.56 6.44 -12.19
CA VAL A 7 15.20 5.24 -11.44
C VAL A 7 16.47 4.66 -10.82
N LEU A 8 16.40 4.36 -9.53
CA LEU A 8 17.45 3.64 -8.80
C LEU A 8 16.92 2.24 -8.46
N VAL A 9 17.65 1.22 -8.88
CA VAL A 9 17.35 -0.18 -8.54
C VAL A 9 18.24 -0.59 -7.37
N ILE A 10 17.63 -1.10 -6.31
CA ILE A 10 18.33 -1.57 -5.10
C ILE A 10 18.26 -3.09 -5.08
N SER A 11 19.42 -3.75 -5.13
CA SER A 11 19.54 -5.21 -5.24
C SER A 11 20.25 -5.88 -4.06
N ASN A 12 20.58 -5.14 -3.00
CA ASN A 12 21.22 -5.67 -1.79
C ASN A 12 20.35 -5.44 -0.54
N TYR A 13 20.29 -6.45 0.33
CA TYR A 13 19.58 -6.43 1.61
C TYR A 13 19.96 -5.24 2.49
N ASP A 14 21.26 -4.94 2.66
CA ASP A 14 21.70 -3.86 3.56
C ASP A 14 21.18 -2.50 3.11
N ALA A 15 21.17 -2.26 1.80
CA ALA A 15 20.65 -1.03 1.20
C ALA A 15 19.11 -0.95 1.33
N VAL A 16 18.39 -2.06 1.11
CA VAL A 16 16.94 -2.15 1.33
C VAL A 16 16.61 -1.85 2.80
N LYS A 17 17.34 -2.47 3.74
CA LYS A 17 17.18 -2.23 5.18
C LYS A 17 17.36 -0.75 5.50
N GLN A 18 18.40 -0.10 5.01
CA GLN A 18 18.61 1.34 5.23
C GLN A 18 17.45 2.20 4.68
N CYS A 19 16.92 1.85 3.50
CA CYS A 19 15.82 2.60 2.88
C CYS A 19 14.51 2.48 3.64
N PHE A 20 14.17 1.30 4.16
CA PHE A 20 12.88 1.03 4.81
C PHE A 20 12.92 1.03 6.34
N THR A 21 14.07 1.32 6.96
CA THR A 21 14.18 1.52 8.42
C THR A 21 14.63 2.93 8.75
N LYS A 22 15.88 3.30 8.42
CA LYS A 22 16.46 4.59 8.78
C LYS A 22 15.90 5.75 7.94
N ASN A 23 15.63 5.50 6.66
CA ASN A 23 15.17 6.51 5.71
C ASN A 23 13.73 6.26 5.24
N ASP A 24 12.95 5.52 6.01
CA ASP A 24 11.62 5.04 5.65
C ASP A 24 10.66 6.17 5.25
N THR A 25 10.73 7.31 5.95
CA THR A 25 9.92 8.50 5.67
C THR A 25 10.25 9.14 4.33
N VAL A 26 11.53 9.19 3.96
CA VAL A 26 11.99 9.74 2.67
C VAL A 26 11.50 8.86 1.51
N PHE A 27 11.62 7.54 1.66
CA PHE A 27 11.17 6.57 0.67
C PHE A 27 9.66 6.25 0.73
N ALA A 28 8.94 6.81 1.71
CA ALA A 28 7.52 6.62 1.81
C ALA A 28 6.78 7.35 0.67
N THR A 29 7.24 8.53 0.26
CA THR A 29 6.60 9.35 -0.78
C THR A 29 6.55 8.59 -2.11
N ARG A 30 5.37 8.62 -2.76
CA ARG A 30 5.18 7.99 -4.08
C ARG A 30 5.43 9.01 -5.19
N PRO A 31 6.23 8.68 -6.22
CA PRO A 31 6.38 9.52 -7.39
C PRO A 31 5.05 9.77 -8.09
N ARG A 32 4.90 10.92 -8.75
CA ARG A 32 3.71 11.23 -9.53
C ARG A 32 3.62 10.31 -10.74
N SER A 33 2.51 9.60 -10.86
CA SER A 33 2.18 8.76 -12.01
C SER A 33 0.79 9.07 -12.55
N SER A 34 0.50 8.67 -13.79
CA SER A 34 -0.84 8.81 -14.37
C SER A 34 -1.88 8.00 -13.59
N GLN A 35 -1.50 6.83 -13.06
CA GLN A 35 -2.36 6.01 -12.21
C GLN A 35 -2.75 6.77 -10.95
N GLY A 36 -1.80 7.45 -10.29
CA GLY A 36 -2.12 8.26 -9.12
C GLY A 36 -3.10 9.40 -9.41
N LYS A 37 -3.02 10.00 -10.60
CA LYS A 37 -3.96 11.03 -11.04
C LYS A 37 -5.35 10.48 -11.34
N TYR A 38 -5.46 9.43 -12.15
CA TYR A 38 -6.74 8.96 -12.69
C TYR A 38 -7.39 7.84 -11.87
N LEU A 39 -6.62 6.87 -11.38
CA LEU A 39 -7.13 5.77 -10.53
C LEU A 39 -7.09 6.15 -9.04
N GLY A 40 -6.13 6.99 -8.66
CA GLY A 40 -5.91 7.41 -7.28
C GLY A 40 -6.70 8.64 -6.85
N TYR A 41 -7.78 9.02 -7.56
CA TYR A 41 -8.58 10.22 -7.27
C TYR A 41 -7.71 11.47 -7.05
N ASN A 42 -6.88 11.79 -8.02
CA ASN A 42 -5.89 12.87 -7.93
C ASN A 42 -4.98 12.76 -6.68
N TYR A 43 -4.39 11.58 -6.46
CA TYR A 43 -3.50 11.23 -5.35
C TYR A 43 -4.15 11.25 -3.94
N ALA A 44 -5.48 11.21 -3.85
CA ALA A 44 -6.19 10.98 -2.60
C ALA A 44 -6.23 9.48 -2.20
N GLY A 45 -6.04 8.55 -3.13
CA GLY A 45 -6.02 7.12 -2.85
C GLY A 45 -4.89 6.71 -1.90
N PHE A 46 -5.19 5.83 -0.94
CA PHE A 46 -4.26 5.36 0.11
C PHE A 46 -2.88 4.92 -0.41
N GLY A 47 -2.85 4.19 -1.54
CA GLY A 47 -1.62 3.70 -2.16
C GLY A 47 -0.87 4.72 -3.04
N PHE A 48 -1.53 5.81 -3.44
CA PHE A 48 -1.02 6.80 -4.40
C PHE A 48 -0.66 8.14 -3.77
N SER A 49 -1.12 8.41 -2.55
CA SER A 49 -0.88 9.69 -1.88
C SER A 49 0.60 9.92 -1.56
N PRO A 50 1.14 11.14 -1.77
CA PRO A 50 2.47 11.49 -1.27
C PRO A 50 2.54 11.37 0.26
N TYR A 51 3.74 11.29 0.82
CA TYR A 51 3.85 11.26 2.27
C TYR A 51 3.39 12.61 2.86
N GLY A 52 2.65 12.55 3.97
CA GLY A 52 2.03 13.72 4.60
C GLY A 52 1.14 13.32 5.77
N THR A 53 0.51 14.30 6.41
CA THR A 53 -0.48 14.08 7.49
C THR A 53 -1.61 13.17 7.03
N TYR A 54 -2.26 13.53 5.92
CA TYR A 54 -3.35 12.76 5.30
C TYR A 54 -3.02 11.26 5.15
N ARG A 55 -1.85 10.94 4.59
CA ARG A 55 -1.46 9.54 4.39
C ARG A 55 -1.17 8.81 5.71
N ARG A 56 -0.61 9.49 6.70
CA ARG A 56 -0.40 8.92 8.05
C ARG A 56 -1.72 8.62 8.74
N ASP A 57 -2.69 9.53 8.64
CA ASP A 57 -4.00 9.40 9.27
C ASP A 57 -4.82 8.26 8.65
N ILE A 58 -4.86 8.18 7.32
CA ILE A 58 -5.51 7.06 6.64
C ILE A 58 -4.81 5.75 6.94
N ARG A 59 -3.47 5.71 6.95
CA ARG A 59 -2.74 4.49 7.35
C ARG A 59 -3.15 4.05 8.74
N LYS A 60 -3.23 4.96 9.70
CA LYS A 60 -3.66 4.65 11.06
C LYS A 60 -5.09 4.07 11.07
N MET A 61 -6.03 4.73 10.40
CA MET A 61 -7.42 4.27 10.31
C MET A 61 -7.51 2.86 9.68
N VAL A 62 -6.86 2.64 8.54
CA VAL A 62 -6.86 1.33 7.86
C VAL A 62 -6.26 0.24 8.76
N MET A 63 -5.13 0.51 9.40
CA MET A 63 -4.46 -0.49 10.26
C MET A 63 -5.26 -0.83 11.51
N VAL A 64 -5.95 0.14 12.12
CA VAL A 64 -6.70 -0.08 13.36
C VAL A 64 -8.08 -0.67 13.08
N GLU A 65 -8.80 -0.15 12.09
CA GLU A 65 -10.21 -0.49 11.88
C GLU A 65 -10.41 -1.63 10.89
N LEU A 66 -9.59 -1.70 9.83
CA LEU A 66 -9.76 -2.67 8.74
C LEU A 66 -8.83 -3.88 8.87
N LEU A 67 -7.56 -3.62 9.18
CA LEU A 67 -6.49 -4.63 9.16
C LEU A 67 -5.99 -5.01 10.56
N SER A 68 -6.75 -4.70 11.61
CA SER A 68 -6.40 -5.16 12.96
C SER A 68 -6.61 -6.66 13.11
N SER A 69 -5.81 -7.31 13.96
CA SER A 69 -5.91 -8.75 14.21
C SER A 69 -7.33 -9.18 14.58
N ARG A 70 -7.99 -8.41 15.45
CA ARG A 70 -9.39 -8.64 15.83
C ARG A 70 -10.34 -8.59 14.64
N ARG A 71 -10.19 -7.60 13.75
CA ARG A 71 -11.05 -7.47 12.56
C ARG A 71 -10.83 -8.64 11.60
N LEU A 72 -9.58 -9.03 11.38
CA LEU A 72 -9.21 -10.17 10.54
C LEU A 72 -9.77 -11.49 11.10
N GLU A 73 -9.67 -11.73 12.41
CA GLU A 73 -10.24 -12.91 13.06
C GLU A 73 -11.76 -12.96 12.91
N THR A 74 -12.43 -11.82 13.10
CA THR A 74 -13.89 -11.72 12.97
C THR A 74 -14.35 -12.03 11.54
N LEU A 75 -13.59 -11.56 10.53
CA LEU A 75 -13.91 -11.75 9.12
C LEU A 75 -13.36 -13.05 8.51
N LYS A 76 -12.58 -13.83 9.27
CA LYS A 76 -11.94 -15.06 8.79
C LYS A 76 -12.94 -16.05 8.19
N HIS A 77 -14.12 -16.18 8.79
CA HIS A 77 -15.17 -17.09 8.31
C HIS A 77 -15.66 -16.71 6.90
N VAL A 78 -15.80 -15.42 6.61
CA VAL A 78 -16.19 -14.91 5.28
C VAL A 78 -15.12 -15.32 4.27
N GLN A 79 -13.84 -15.07 4.58
CA GLN A 79 -12.75 -15.42 3.68
C GLN A 79 -12.71 -16.93 3.39
N ILE A 80 -12.91 -17.78 4.41
CA ILE A 80 -12.98 -19.23 4.22
C ILE A 80 -14.15 -19.61 3.31
N SER A 81 -15.34 -19.06 3.57
CA SER A 81 -16.55 -19.34 2.78
C SER A 81 -16.39 -18.96 1.31
N GLU A 82 -15.79 -17.81 1.02
CA GLU A 82 -15.53 -17.36 -0.36
C GLU A 82 -14.56 -18.31 -1.07
N VAL A 83 -13.48 -18.72 -0.39
CA VAL A 83 -12.49 -19.65 -0.96
C VAL A 83 -13.09 -21.04 -1.19
N THR A 84 -13.91 -21.55 -0.27
CA THR A 84 -14.58 -22.84 -0.46
C THR A 84 -15.62 -22.79 -1.57
N SER A 85 -16.37 -21.70 -1.70
CA SER A 85 -17.35 -21.52 -2.78
C SER A 85 -16.68 -21.51 -4.15
N ILE A 86 -15.50 -20.89 -4.28
CA ILE A 86 -14.73 -20.92 -5.53
C ILE A 86 -14.29 -22.35 -5.88
N HIS A 87 -13.97 -23.18 -4.88
CA HIS A 87 -13.62 -24.58 -5.11
C HIS A 87 -14.80 -25.48 -5.51
N GLU A 88 -16.03 -25.16 -5.09
CA GLU A 88 -17.23 -25.92 -5.44
C GLU A 88 -17.78 -25.57 -6.85
N VAL A 89 -17.37 -24.44 -7.41
CA VAL A 89 -17.79 -23.98 -8.75
C VAL A 89 -16.88 -24.53 -9.87
N HIS A 90 -15.83 -25.27 -9.52
CA HIS A 90 -14.96 -26.00 -10.45
C HIS A 90 -15.13 -27.51 -10.30
#